data_AF-A0A1B0FJC2-F1
#
_entry.id   AF-A0A1B0FJC2-F1
#
_cell.length_a   1.000
_cell.length_b   1.000
_cell.length_c   1.000
_cell.angle_alpha   90.00
_cell.angle_beta   90.00
_cell.angle_gamma   90.00
#
_symmetry.space_group_name_H-M   'P 1'
#
loop_
_entity.id
_entity.type
_entity.pdbx_description
1 polymer ?
#
loop_
_entity_poly.entity_id
_entity_poly.type
_entity_poly.pdbx_seq_one_letter_code
_entity_poly.pdbx_strand_id
1 'polypeptide(L)'
;MKPATTSELASMVTIRTRLPCNGFCVDCDAPNPEWASLHLDVLTCIECSDIHRNLGSHIFKVRLLDLDDWPTSRLRVMVAIGNSLANSAWESNTRQRQKPQPNSSREEKAAWIRSKYGLKEFLALSGGLTKATPEQQLIEALIRSDMKSNVLVVVNAMADVTNASVSPRDVKTPTLVACAIGNLAIAQLLMWDGANVKHFLGSAEAAQSWSTTKSLKAAALRSCVQRHIY
;
A
#
# COMPACT_ATOMS: atom_id res chain seq x y z
N MET A 1 -17.04 -23.42 0.16
CA MET A 1 -16.76 -22.02 0.55
C MET A 1 -17.41 -21.75 1.89
N LYS A 2 -16.69 -21.16 2.84
CA LYS A 2 -17.24 -20.76 4.14
C LYS A 2 -17.97 -19.42 3.93
N PRO A 3 -19.20 -19.23 4.43
CA PRO A 3 -19.88 -17.94 4.30
C PRO A 3 -19.16 -16.88 5.15
N ALA A 4 -19.02 -15.67 4.60
CA ALA A 4 -18.43 -14.53 5.30
C ALA A 4 -19.19 -14.23 6.59
N THR A 5 -18.45 -13.91 7.66
CA THR A 5 -19.04 -13.53 8.95
C THR A 5 -19.66 -12.13 8.88
N THR A 6 -20.62 -11.85 9.77
CA THR A 6 -21.29 -10.54 9.86
C THR A 6 -20.31 -9.36 10.06
N SER A 7 -19.18 -9.61 10.74
CA SER A 7 -18.12 -8.61 10.93
C SER A 7 -17.31 -8.34 9.66
N GLU A 8 -17.13 -9.34 8.80
CA GLU A 8 -16.43 -9.20 7.52
C GLU A 8 -17.28 -8.43 6.53
N LEU A 9 -18.58 -8.75 6.43
CA LEU A 9 -19.55 -8.01 5.61
C LEU A 9 -19.62 -6.53 6.00
N ALA A 10 -19.68 -6.21 7.30
CA ALA A 10 -19.69 -4.82 7.78
C ALA A 10 -18.39 -4.07 7.43
N SER A 11 -17.27 -4.78 7.36
CA SER A 11 -15.97 -4.20 7.03
C SER A 11 -15.81 -3.96 5.53
N MET A 12 -16.31 -4.85 4.69
CA MET A 12 -16.36 -4.65 3.24
C MET A 12 -17.28 -3.48 2.85
N VAL A 13 -18.45 -3.38 3.50
CA VAL A 13 -19.32 -2.20 3.37
C VAL A 13 -18.56 -0.94 3.78
N THR A 14 -17.76 -1.01 4.85
CA THR A 14 -16.94 0.11 5.30
C THR A 14 -15.91 0.54 4.24
N ILE A 15 -15.20 -0.40 3.61
CA ILE A 15 -14.24 -0.09 2.53
C ILE A 15 -14.95 0.60 1.36
N ARG A 16 -16.13 0.11 0.94
CA ARG A 16 -16.87 0.69 -0.18
C ARG A 16 -17.48 2.07 0.12
N THR A 17 -18.01 2.27 1.33
CA THR A 17 -18.87 3.42 1.63
C THR A 17 -18.20 4.52 2.43
N ARG A 18 -17.17 4.22 3.22
CA ARG A 18 -16.52 5.24 4.09
C ARG A 18 -15.33 5.93 3.44
N LEU A 19 -14.75 5.35 2.40
CA LEU A 19 -13.59 5.94 1.73
C LEU A 19 -14.00 6.76 0.51
N PRO A 20 -13.50 8.00 0.38
CA PRO A 20 -13.73 8.80 -0.80
C PRO A 20 -13.29 8.08 -2.07
N CYS A 21 -14.10 8.19 -3.12
CA CYS A 21 -13.87 7.60 -4.45
C CYS A 21 -13.85 6.06 -4.51
N ASN A 22 -14.08 5.32 -3.41
CA ASN A 22 -14.16 3.85 -3.47
C ASN A 22 -15.45 3.33 -4.14
N GLY A 23 -16.44 4.19 -4.36
CA GLY A 23 -17.61 3.88 -5.19
C GLY A 23 -17.30 3.78 -6.68
N PHE A 24 -16.07 4.12 -7.11
CA PHE A 24 -15.64 4.12 -8.50
C PHE A 24 -14.30 3.41 -8.65
N CYS A 25 -14.11 2.70 -9.77
CA CYS A 25 -12.88 2.04 -10.12
C CYS A 25 -11.73 3.03 -10.13
N VAL A 26 -10.64 2.70 -9.43
CA VAL A 26 -9.47 3.57 -9.33
C VAL A 26 -8.85 3.92 -10.69
N ASP A 27 -9.01 3.08 -11.72
CA ASP A 27 -8.33 3.23 -13.01
C ASP A 27 -9.22 3.73 -14.15
N CYS A 28 -10.53 3.52 -14.12
CA CYS A 28 -11.44 3.91 -15.22
C CYS A 28 -12.77 4.54 -14.77
N ASP A 29 -12.91 4.80 -13.47
CA ASP A 29 -14.09 5.39 -12.85
C ASP A 29 -15.41 4.61 -13.05
N ALA A 30 -15.33 3.34 -13.46
CA ALA A 30 -16.50 2.45 -13.51
C ALA A 30 -17.14 2.32 -12.11
N PRO A 31 -18.47 2.46 -11.97
CA PRO A 31 -19.11 2.44 -10.66
C PRO A 31 -19.06 1.07 -10.01
N ASN A 32 -19.19 1.04 -8.68
CA ASN A 32 -19.29 -0.15 -7.84
C ASN A 32 -18.17 -1.18 -8.10
N PRO A 33 -16.88 -0.81 -7.94
CA PRO A 33 -15.80 -1.77 -8.09
C PRO A 33 -15.90 -2.90 -7.04
N GLU A 34 -15.79 -4.14 -7.50
CA GLU A 34 -15.92 -5.33 -6.66
C GLU A 34 -14.58 -6.02 -6.38
N TRP A 35 -13.52 -5.62 -7.08
CA TRP A 35 -12.20 -6.22 -6.95
C TRP A 35 -11.28 -5.29 -6.19
N ALA A 36 -10.41 -5.85 -5.35
CA ALA A 36 -9.41 -5.11 -4.62
C ALA A 36 -8.02 -5.53 -5.07
N SER A 37 -7.19 -4.57 -5.48
CA SER A 37 -5.76 -4.79 -5.66
C SER A 37 -5.09 -4.63 -4.30
N LEU A 38 -4.60 -5.75 -3.77
CA LEU A 38 -4.07 -5.78 -2.42
C LEU A 38 -2.82 -4.91 -2.33
N HIS A 39 -1.87 -5.11 -3.23
CA HIS A 39 -0.58 -4.41 -3.23
C HIS A 39 -0.69 -2.87 -3.24
N LEU A 40 -1.78 -2.35 -3.81
CA LEU A 40 -2.02 -0.93 -3.95
C LEU A 40 -3.05 -0.40 -2.93
N ASP A 41 -3.75 -1.31 -2.26
CA ASP A 41 -4.86 -1.05 -1.35
C ASP A 41 -5.99 -0.18 -1.97
N VAL A 42 -6.39 -0.56 -3.19
CA VAL A 42 -7.38 0.14 -4.03
C VAL A 42 -8.47 -0.81 -4.53
N LEU A 43 -9.62 -0.24 -4.90
CA LEU A 43 -10.71 -0.94 -5.57
C LEU A 43 -10.72 -0.69 -7.08
N THR A 44 -10.86 -1.77 -7.85
CA THR A 44 -10.88 -1.85 -9.31
C THR A 44 -12.16 -2.55 -9.80
N CYS A 45 -12.63 -2.23 -11.00
CA CYS A 45 -13.65 -3.05 -11.67
C CYS A 45 -13.05 -4.37 -12.18
N ILE A 46 -13.90 -5.32 -12.58
CA ILE A 46 -13.48 -6.64 -13.08
C ILE A 46 -12.47 -6.54 -14.22
N GLU A 47 -12.74 -5.71 -15.22
CA GLU A 47 -11.90 -5.57 -16.41
C GLU A 47 -10.52 -4.99 -16.09
N CYS A 48 -10.46 -3.92 -15.28
CA CYS A 48 -9.18 -3.37 -14.83
C CYS A 48 -8.43 -4.39 -13.98
N SER A 49 -9.12 -5.15 -13.13
CA SER A 49 -8.50 -6.18 -12.32
C SER A 49 -7.81 -7.27 -13.15
N ASP A 50 -8.40 -7.65 -14.31
CA ASP A 50 -7.78 -8.59 -15.24
C ASP A 50 -6.55 -8.00 -15.93
N ILE A 51 -6.55 -6.69 -16.21
CA ILE A 51 -5.38 -6.00 -16.74
C ILE A 51 -4.25 -6.00 -15.69
N HIS A 52 -4.54 -5.73 -14.42
CA HIS A 52 -3.56 -5.80 -13.32
C HIS A 52 -2.91 -7.20 -13.22
N ARG A 53 -3.69 -8.27 -13.35
CA ARG A 53 -3.17 -9.65 -13.37
C ARG A 53 -2.19 -9.88 -14.51
N ASN A 54 -2.45 -9.30 -15.68
CA ASN A 54 -1.61 -9.44 -16.87
C ASN A 54 -0.31 -8.63 -16.80
N LEU A 55 -0.25 -7.57 -15.98
CA LEU A 55 0.99 -6.81 -15.75
C LEU A 55 2.00 -7.57 -14.88
N GLY A 56 1.52 -8.48 -14.05
CA GLY A 56 2.35 -9.33 -13.20
C GLY A 56 1.54 -9.84 -12.03
N SER A 57 0.99 -11.04 -12.15
CA SER A 57 0.19 -11.69 -11.09
C SER A 57 0.97 -11.90 -9.78
N HIS A 58 2.31 -11.96 -9.86
CA HIS A 58 3.20 -12.02 -8.70
C HIS A 58 3.37 -10.66 -8.00
N ILE A 59 3.05 -9.56 -8.68
CA ILE A 59 3.18 -8.17 -8.19
C ILE A 59 1.82 -7.67 -7.69
N PHE A 60 0.78 -7.76 -8.52
CA PHE A 60 -0.55 -7.25 -8.19
C PHE A 60 -1.49 -8.41 -7.81
N LYS A 61 -1.50 -8.77 -6.52
CA LYS A 61 -2.47 -9.72 -5.98
C LYS A 61 -3.86 -9.08 -5.95
N VAL A 62 -4.79 -9.61 -6.75
CA VAL A 62 -6.20 -9.16 -6.79
C VAL A 62 -7.09 -10.15 -6.03
N ARG A 63 -8.07 -9.62 -5.28
CA ARG A 63 -9.10 -10.36 -4.54
C ARG A 63 -10.49 -9.82 -4.83
N LEU A 64 -11.49 -10.68 -4.80
CA LEU A 64 -12.89 -10.26 -4.91
C LEU A 64 -13.39 -9.88 -3.52
N LEU A 65 -14.00 -8.71 -3.39
CA LEU A 65 -14.31 -8.14 -2.08
C LEU A 65 -15.31 -9.01 -1.32
N ASP A 66 -16.30 -9.60 -2.00
CA ASP A 66 -17.40 -10.34 -1.36
C ASP A 66 -17.17 -11.84 -1.20
N LEU A 67 -16.16 -12.43 -1.86
CA LEU A 67 -15.91 -13.88 -1.82
C LEU A 67 -14.65 -14.28 -1.05
N ASP A 68 -13.76 -13.33 -0.75
CA ASP A 68 -12.52 -13.59 -0.03
C ASP A 68 -12.65 -13.26 1.47
N ASP A 69 -11.97 -14.03 2.32
CA ASP A 69 -11.86 -13.72 3.75
C ASP A 69 -10.92 -12.53 3.96
N TRP A 70 -11.34 -11.55 4.75
CA TRP A 70 -10.59 -10.32 5.01
C TRP A 70 -10.18 -10.19 6.47
N PRO A 71 -8.92 -10.50 6.82
CA PRO A 71 -8.41 -10.27 8.17
C PRO A 71 -8.57 -8.79 8.57
N THR A 72 -8.91 -8.51 9.83
CA THR A 72 -9.07 -7.13 10.33
C THR A 72 -7.84 -6.25 10.08
N SER A 73 -6.63 -6.83 10.13
CA SER A 73 -5.40 -6.13 9.77
C SER A 73 -5.40 -5.67 8.30
N ARG A 74 -5.86 -6.52 7.38
CA ARG A 74 -5.99 -6.24 5.95
C ARG A 74 -6.99 -5.11 5.69
N LEU A 75 -8.13 -5.16 6.36
CA LEU A 75 -9.17 -4.14 6.27
C LEU A 75 -8.68 -2.77 6.73
N ARG A 76 -7.91 -2.72 7.83
CA ARG A 76 -7.32 -1.45 8.33
C ARG A 76 -6.38 -0.81 7.32
N VAL A 77 -5.62 -1.60 6.58
CA VAL A 77 -4.72 -1.10 5.54
C VAL A 77 -5.51 -0.58 4.34
N MET A 78 -6.51 -1.32 3.86
CA MET A 78 -7.41 -0.88 2.78
C MET A 78 -8.09 0.46 3.11
N VAL A 79 -8.48 0.66 4.37
CA VAL A 79 -9.11 1.90 4.86
C VAL A 79 -8.12 3.07 4.96
N ALA A 80 -6.81 2.82 5.06
CA ALA A 80 -5.80 3.86 5.21
C ALA A 80 -5.37 4.51 3.88
N ILE A 81 -5.46 3.78 2.77
CA ILE A 81 -5.11 4.29 1.43
C ILE A 81 -6.39 4.63 0.67
N GLY A 82 -7.07 3.63 0.11
CA GLY A 82 -8.27 3.87 -0.71
C GLY A 82 -7.99 4.60 -2.03
N ASN A 83 -9.01 4.68 -2.88
CA ASN A 83 -8.87 5.14 -4.26
C ASN A 83 -8.51 6.61 -4.38
N SER A 84 -9.05 7.46 -3.50
CA SER A 84 -8.76 8.89 -3.52
C SER A 84 -7.29 9.19 -3.21
N LEU A 85 -6.74 8.61 -2.13
CA LEU A 85 -5.34 8.81 -1.77
C LEU A 85 -4.43 8.19 -2.82
N ALA A 86 -4.75 6.98 -3.29
CA ALA A 86 -3.99 6.30 -4.33
C ALA A 86 -3.91 7.15 -5.60
N ASN A 87 -5.03 7.67 -6.13
CA ASN A 87 -5.00 8.53 -7.31
C ASN A 87 -4.26 9.84 -7.06
N SER A 88 -4.35 10.42 -5.85
CA SER A 88 -3.58 11.62 -5.51
C SER A 88 -2.06 11.41 -5.58
N ALA A 89 -1.57 10.17 -5.42
CA ALA A 89 -0.17 9.79 -5.55
C ALA A 89 0.15 9.32 -6.98
N TRP A 90 -0.55 8.28 -7.44
CA TRP A 90 -0.32 7.60 -8.71
C TRP A 90 -0.76 8.36 -9.95
N GLU A 91 -1.63 9.37 -9.82
CA GLU A 91 -2.12 10.24 -10.91
C GLU A 91 -1.74 11.70 -10.64
N SER A 92 -0.70 11.96 -9.84
CA SER A 92 -0.29 13.30 -9.42
C SER A 92 0.15 14.22 -10.57
N ASN A 93 0.66 13.65 -11.67
CA ASN A 93 0.99 14.36 -12.89
C ASN A 93 0.67 13.51 -14.13
N THR A 94 -0.59 13.51 -14.59
CA THR A 94 -1.02 12.74 -15.77
C THR A 94 -0.46 13.26 -17.10
N ARG A 95 0.28 14.38 -17.09
CA ARG A 95 0.85 15.02 -18.30
C ARG A 95 -0.21 15.29 -19.37
N GLN A 96 -1.37 15.78 -18.96
CA GLN A 96 -2.54 16.05 -19.82
C GLN A 96 -3.15 14.81 -20.49
N ARG A 97 -2.73 13.59 -20.13
CA ARG A 97 -3.40 12.37 -20.60
C ARG A 97 -4.73 12.23 -19.87
N GLN A 98 -5.76 11.86 -20.61
CA GLN A 98 -7.08 11.64 -20.05
C GLN A 98 -7.19 10.22 -19.48
N LYS A 99 -7.77 10.14 -18.28
CA LYS A 99 -8.11 8.87 -17.65
C LYS A 99 -9.21 8.17 -18.46
N PRO A 100 -9.08 6.87 -18.73
CA PRO A 100 -10.09 6.13 -19.48
C PRO A 100 -11.43 6.15 -18.74
N GLN A 101 -12.51 6.10 -19.51
CA GLN A 101 -13.87 6.08 -19.00
C GLN A 101 -14.38 4.64 -18.87
N PRO A 102 -15.53 4.40 -18.22
CA PRO A 102 -16.08 3.05 -18.06
C PRO A 102 -16.30 2.33 -19.40
N ASN A 103 -16.66 3.07 -20.44
CA ASN A 103 -16.90 2.59 -21.81
C ASN A 103 -15.67 2.65 -22.72
N SER A 104 -14.50 3.09 -22.24
CA SER A 104 -13.26 3.03 -23.02
C SER A 104 -12.89 1.58 -23.35
N SER A 105 -12.17 1.41 -24.45
CA SER A 105 -11.68 0.12 -24.89
C SER A 105 -10.74 -0.51 -23.86
N ARG A 106 -10.61 -1.83 -23.92
CA ARG A 106 -9.71 -2.57 -23.04
C ARG A 106 -8.26 -2.15 -23.27
N GLU A 107 -7.89 -1.83 -24.50
CA GLU A 107 -6.57 -1.38 -24.92
C GLU A 107 -6.21 -0.03 -24.30
N GLU A 108 -7.15 0.93 -24.29
CA GLU A 108 -6.96 2.23 -23.63
C GLU A 108 -6.80 2.08 -22.12
N LYS A 109 -7.64 1.25 -21.48
CA LYS A 109 -7.51 0.92 -20.06
C LYS A 109 -6.16 0.26 -19.76
N ALA A 110 -5.70 -0.65 -20.61
CA ALA A 110 -4.42 -1.33 -20.44
C ALA A 110 -3.23 -0.38 -20.59
N ALA A 111 -3.27 0.52 -21.56
CA ALA A 111 -2.25 1.55 -21.75
C ALA A 111 -2.17 2.47 -20.51
N TRP A 112 -3.31 2.93 -20.01
CA TRP A 112 -3.36 3.77 -18.80
C TRP A 112 -2.75 3.07 -17.59
N ILE A 113 -3.18 1.84 -17.30
CA ILE A 113 -2.70 1.07 -16.13
C ILE A 113 -1.20 0.79 -16.26
N ARG A 114 -0.71 0.48 -17.47
CA ARG A 114 0.73 0.28 -17.71
C ARG A 114 1.54 1.55 -17.46
N SER A 115 1.07 2.70 -17.95
CA SER A 115 1.69 4.00 -17.70
C SER A 115 1.68 4.38 -16.22
N LYS A 116 0.57 4.12 -15.53
CA LYS A 116 0.36 4.45 -14.12
C LYS A 116 1.26 3.64 -13.19
N TYR A 117 1.24 2.30 -13.29
CA TYR A 117 1.90 1.43 -12.32
C TYR A 117 3.19 0.78 -12.83
N GLY A 118 3.23 0.40 -14.11
CA GLY A 118 4.40 -0.28 -14.69
C GLY A 118 5.54 0.70 -15.00
N LEU A 119 5.21 1.78 -15.71
CA LEU A 119 6.18 2.81 -16.11
C LEU A 119 6.25 3.98 -15.13
N LYS A 120 5.31 4.08 -14.18
CA LYS A 120 5.26 5.12 -13.15
C LYS A 120 5.29 6.56 -13.72
N GLU A 121 4.77 6.76 -14.93
CA GLU A 121 4.92 8.02 -15.68
C GLU A 121 4.17 9.20 -15.05
N PHE A 122 3.14 8.89 -14.28
CA PHE A 122 2.23 9.86 -13.68
C PHE A 122 2.62 10.29 -12.26
N LEU A 123 3.69 9.71 -11.71
CA LEU A 123 4.20 10.12 -10.41
C LEU A 123 4.81 11.52 -10.51
N ALA A 124 4.50 12.36 -9.52
CA ALA A 124 5.28 13.54 -9.24
C ALA A 124 6.70 13.11 -8.86
N LEU A 125 7.70 13.80 -9.41
CA LEU A 125 9.09 13.60 -9.02
C LEU A 125 9.23 13.95 -7.52
N SER A 126 9.53 12.94 -6.71
CA SER A 126 9.87 13.15 -5.31
C SER A 126 11.26 13.80 -5.28
N GLY A 127 11.32 15.13 -5.19
CA GLY A 127 12.57 15.84 -4.90
C GLY A 127 13.10 16.83 -5.94
N GLY A 128 12.26 17.38 -6.82
CA GLY A 128 12.69 18.50 -7.69
C GLY A 128 13.15 19.77 -6.94
N LEU A 129 12.84 19.90 -5.64
CA LEU A 129 13.08 21.11 -4.84
C LEU A 129 13.82 20.87 -3.52
N THR A 130 14.06 19.62 -3.12
CA THR A 130 14.63 19.30 -1.80
C THR A 130 15.99 18.63 -1.94
N LYS A 131 17.02 19.17 -1.26
CA LYS A 131 18.36 18.53 -1.18
C LYS A 131 18.37 17.21 -0.38
N ALA A 132 17.24 16.82 0.21
CA ALA A 132 17.11 15.63 1.04
C ALA A 132 17.17 14.36 0.19
N THR A 133 17.90 13.35 0.67
CA THR A 133 17.98 12.04 -0.01
C THR A 133 16.64 11.30 0.08
N PRO A 134 16.34 10.33 -0.81
CA PRO A 134 15.11 9.53 -0.73
C PRO A 134 14.90 8.86 0.63
N GLU A 135 15.98 8.42 1.29
CA GLU A 135 15.93 7.83 2.64
C GLU A 135 15.46 8.86 3.67
N GLN A 136 16.01 10.07 3.63
CA GLN A 136 15.60 11.16 4.54
C GLN A 136 14.13 11.55 4.32
N GLN A 137 13.72 11.66 3.05
CA GLN A 137 12.32 11.93 2.70
C GLN A 137 11.38 10.84 3.22
N LEU A 138 11.79 9.57 3.15
CA LEU A 138 11.01 8.44 3.69
C LEU A 138 10.88 8.56 5.21
N ILE A 139 11.98 8.78 5.94
CA ILE A 139 11.95 8.90 7.40
C ILE A 139 11.07 10.07 7.85
N GLU A 140 11.15 11.23 7.19
CA GLU A 140 10.28 12.35 7.47
C GLU A 140 8.80 12.01 7.22
N ALA A 141 8.49 11.37 6.10
CA ALA A 141 7.13 10.95 5.77
C ALA A 141 6.58 9.91 6.77
N LEU A 142 7.43 9.02 7.28
CA LEU A 142 7.09 8.07 8.34
C LEU A 142 6.71 8.78 9.63
N ILE A 143 7.56 9.69 10.10
CA ILE A 143 7.35 10.43 11.35
C ILE A 143 6.07 11.26 11.27
N ARG A 144 5.82 11.91 10.12
CA ARG A 144 4.57 12.67 9.89
C ARG A 144 3.34 11.78 9.67
N SER A 145 3.51 10.47 9.50
CA SER A 145 2.45 9.54 9.10
C SER A 145 1.73 9.96 7.82
N ASP A 146 2.47 10.58 6.89
CA ASP A 146 1.94 11.10 5.62
C ASP A 146 1.90 10.00 4.56
N MET A 147 0.77 9.31 4.45
CA MET A 147 0.66 8.13 3.60
C MET A 147 0.93 8.43 2.11
N LYS A 148 0.54 9.61 1.62
CA LYS A 148 0.80 10.02 0.23
C LYS A 148 2.30 10.16 -0.02
N SER A 149 3.02 10.87 0.85
CA SER A 149 4.48 10.99 0.73
C SER A 149 5.17 9.64 0.89
N ASN A 150 4.72 8.79 1.82
CA ASN A 150 5.28 7.45 1.98
C ASN A 150 5.14 6.62 0.70
N VAL A 151 3.95 6.59 0.07
CA VAL A 151 3.77 5.93 -1.23
C VAL A 151 4.72 6.53 -2.26
N LEU A 152 4.69 7.85 -2.47
CA LEU A 152 5.48 8.53 -3.50
C LEU A 152 6.99 8.27 -3.36
N VAL A 153 7.55 8.30 -2.15
CA VAL A 153 8.98 8.08 -1.93
C VAL A 153 9.33 6.62 -2.22
N VAL A 154 8.57 5.66 -1.68
CA VAL A 154 8.80 4.22 -1.90
C VAL A 154 8.73 3.90 -3.39
N VAL A 155 7.70 4.39 -4.09
CA VAL A 155 7.51 4.02 -5.50
C VAL A 155 8.46 4.74 -6.46
N ASN A 156 8.98 5.93 -6.11
CA ASN A 156 9.96 6.64 -6.93
C ASN A 156 11.42 6.27 -6.62
N ALA A 157 11.69 5.67 -5.46
CA ALA A 157 13.04 5.32 -5.07
C ALA A 157 13.66 4.31 -6.04
N MET A 158 14.82 4.66 -6.61
CA MET A 158 15.61 3.73 -7.43
C MET A 158 16.55 2.87 -6.59
N ALA A 159 16.84 3.30 -5.36
CA ALA A 159 17.63 2.56 -4.37
C ALA A 159 16.69 1.82 -3.40
N ASP A 160 17.20 0.77 -2.74
CA ASP A 160 16.49 0.04 -1.68
C ASP A 160 16.38 0.89 -0.40
N VAL A 161 15.54 1.92 -0.48
CA VAL A 161 15.22 2.81 0.64
C VAL A 161 14.52 2.07 1.76
N THR A 162 13.81 1.00 1.42
CA THR A 162 13.01 0.18 2.32
C THR A 162 13.87 -0.58 3.33
N ASN A 163 15.08 -0.99 2.94
CA ASN A 163 16.05 -1.67 3.81
C ASN A 163 17.21 -0.78 4.27
N ALA A 164 17.27 0.49 3.83
CA ALA A 164 18.30 1.43 4.27
C ALA A 164 18.22 1.69 5.79
N SER A 165 19.36 1.97 6.42
CA SER A 165 19.38 2.44 7.82
C SER A 165 18.80 3.84 7.92
N VAL A 166 17.98 4.10 8.94
CA VAL A 166 17.38 5.42 9.24
C VAL A 166 18.45 6.52 9.34
N SER A 167 19.62 6.20 9.90
CA SER A 167 20.79 7.07 9.83
C SER A 167 22.08 6.28 10.03
N PRO A 168 23.27 6.85 9.73
CA PRO A 168 24.55 6.21 10.05
C PRO A 168 24.73 5.87 11.53
N ARG A 169 23.96 6.51 12.43
CA ARG A 169 23.98 6.28 13.88
C ARG A 169 22.82 5.40 14.37
N ASP A 170 21.78 5.24 13.56
CA ASP A 170 20.57 4.47 13.88
C ASP A 170 20.34 3.42 12.80
N VAL A 171 20.79 2.20 13.09
CA VAL A 171 20.72 1.03 12.20
C VAL A 171 19.30 0.47 12.05
N LYS A 172 18.29 1.10 12.65
CA LYS A 172 16.89 0.70 12.44
C LYS A 172 16.51 0.88 10.97
N THR A 173 15.65 0.01 10.48
CA THR A 173 15.05 0.11 9.14
C THR A 173 13.76 0.95 9.18
N PRO A 174 13.36 1.57 8.06
CA PRO A 174 12.08 2.27 7.91
C PRO A 174 10.89 1.49 8.42
N THR A 175 10.85 0.19 8.13
CA THR A 175 9.74 -0.67 8.52
C THR A 175 9.68 -0.83 10.05
N LEU A 176 10.81 -0.88 10.76
CA LEU A 176 10.83 -0.92 12.22
C LEU A 176 10.32 0.39 12.82
N VAL A 177 10.64 1.53 12.18
CA VAL A 177 10.09 2.84 12.55
C VAL A 177 8.57 2.88 12.34
N ALA A 178 8.08 2.42 11.19
CA ALA A 178 6.65 2.34 10.90
C ALA A 178 5.90 1.50 11.95
N CYS A 179 6.45 0.37 12.35
CA CYS A 179 5.87 -0.46 13.41
C CYS A 179 5.94 0.21 14.79
N ALA A 180 7.01 0.95 15.11
CA ALA A 180 7.14 1.67 16.38
C ALA A 180 6.13 2.82 16.53
N ILE A 181 5.80 3.47 15.41
CA ILE A 181 4.74 4.48 15.26
C ILE A 181 3.35 3.84 15.32
N GLY A 182 3.23 2.57 14.94
CA GLY A 182 1.97 1.82 14.94
C GLY A 182 1.14 2.03 13.68
N ASN A 183 1.74 2.55 12.60
CA ASN A 183 1.08 2.71 11.33
C ASN A 183 1.19 1.42 10.49
N LEU A 184 0.17 0.56 10.63
CA LEU A 184 0.12 -0.74 9.95
C LEU A 184 0.11 -0.62 8.42
N ALA A 185 -0.48 0.45 7.88
CA ALA A 185 -0.55 0.64 6.44
C ALA A 185 0.82 0.92 5.84
N ILE A 186 1.62 1.77 6.49
CA ILE A 186 2.98 2.04 6.02
C ILE A 186 3.88 0.82 6.21
N ALA A 187 3.77 0.11 7.33
CA ALA A 187 4.51 -1.13 7.52
C ALA A 187 4.19 -2.16 6.42
N GLN A 188 2.92 -2.24 6.01
CA GLN A 188 2.48 -3.12 4.93
C GLN A 188 3.05 -2.72 3.57
N LEU A 189 2.99 -1.43 3.23
CA LEU A 189 3.57 -0.89 2.00
C LEU A 189 5.05 -1.26 1.87
N LEU A 190 5.83 -1.03 2.94
CA LEU A 190 7.27 -1.33 2.97
C LEU A 190 7.54 -2.83 2.84
N MET A 191 6.74 -3.69 3.47
CA MET A 191 6.90 -5.14 3.34
C MET A 191 6.69 -5.63 1.90
N TRP A 192 5.78 -5.01 1.15
CA TRP A 192 5.57 -5.38 -0.24
C TRP A 192 6.62 -4.86 -1.21
N ASP A 193 7.22 -3.71 -0.90
CA ASP A 193 8.35 -3.17 -1.65
C ASP A 193 9.67 -3.94 -1.39
N GLY A 194 9.63 -5.00 -0.57
CA GLY A 194 10.76 -5.90 -0.35
C GLY A 194 11.52 -5.69 0.96
N ALA A 195 10.89 -5.12 1.99
CA ALA A 195 11.51 -5.03 3.31
C ALA A 195 11.94 -6.41 3.84
N ASN A 196 13.20 -6.51 4.27
CA ASN A 196 13.78 -7.72 4.81
C ASN A 196 13.27 -7.97 6.24
N VAL A 197 12.31 -8.88 6.33
CA VAL A 197 11.67 -9.29 7.60
C VAL A 197 12.62 -10.09 8.51
N LYS A 198 13.83 -10.48 8.07
CA LYS A 198 14.80 -11.18 8.93
C LYS A 198 15.53 -10.23 9.88
N HIS A 199 15.83 -8.99 9.45
CA HIS A 199 16.38 -7.94 10.33
C HIS A 199 15.40 -7.56 11.46
N PHE A 200 14.09 -7.78 11.23
CA PHE A 200 13.03 -7.57 12.21
C PHE A 200 13.07 -8.53 13.39
N LEU A 201 13.27 -9.82 13.13
CA LEU A 201 13.18 -10.85 14.16
C LEU A 201 14.36 -10.76 15.12
N GLY A 202 15.59 -10.56 14.61
CA GLY A 202 16.77 -10.36 15.46
C GLY A 202 16.69 -9.10 16.33
N SER A 203 16.06 -8.02 15.84
CA SER A 203 15.85 -6.79 16.62
C SER A 203 14.74 -6.95 17.67
N ALA A 204 13.69 -7.73 17.38
CA ALA A 204 12.62 -8.04 18.31
C ALA A 204 13.08 -8.98 19.45
N GLU A 205 13.94 -9.95 19.13
CA GLU A 205 14.61 -10.82 20.10
C GLU A 205 15.61 -10.04 20.97
N ALA A 206 16.40 -9.13 20.39
CA ALA A 206 17.26 -8.22 21.15
C ALA A 206 16.45 -7.30 22.08
N ALA A 207 15.31 -6.76 21.60
CA ALA A 207 14.41 -5.92 22.37
C ALA A 207 13.67 -6.65 23.51
N GLN A 208 13.61 -7.98 23.48
CA GLN A 208 13.02 -8.83 24.51
C GLN A 208 13.82 -8.80 25.82
N SER A 209 15.10 -8.41 25.77
CA SER A 209 15.94 -8.25 26.96
C SER A 209 15.74 -6.93 27.72
N TRP A 210 14.98 -5.95 27.18
CA TRP A 210 14.81 -4.61 27.78
C TRP A 210 13.33 -4.26 28.02
N SER A 211 12.86 -4.66 29.20
CA SER A 211 11.78 -4.17 30.08
C SER A 211 10.36 -3.87 29.53
N THR A 212 9.44 -3.85 30.50
CA THR A 212 8.05 -4.35 30.48
C THR A 212 7.01 -3.48 29.78
N THR A 213 7.37 -2.34 29.19
CA THR A 213 6.42 -1.45 28.48
C THR A 213 6.20 -1.84 27.00
N LYS A 214 6.85 -2.91 26.51
CA LYS A 214 6.90 -3.33 25.09
C LYS A 214 5.92 -4.45 24.68
N SER A 215 5.00 -4.90 25.53
CA SER A 215 4.17 -6.08 25.22
C SER A 215 3.15 -5.84 24.09
N LEU A 216 2.57 -4.64 23.98
CA LEU A 216 1.61 -4.27 22.93
C LEU A 216 2.27 -4.05 21.57
N LYS A 217 3.46 -3.41 21.54
CA LYS A 217 4.22 -3.16 20.30
C LYS A 217 4.77 -4.46 19.70
N ALA A 218 5.28 -5.37 20.54
CA ALA A 218 5.73 -6.69 20.10
C ALA A 218 4.57 -7.60 19.64
N ALA A 219 3.37 -7.47 20.23
CA ALA A 219 2.17 -8.19 19.79
C ALA A 219 1.63 -7.66 18.44
N ALA A 220 1.63 -6.34 18.23
CA ALA A 220 1.28 -5.73 16.95
C ALA A 220 2.30 -6.12 15.85
N LEU A 221 3.60 -6.11 16.16
CA LEU A 221 4.66 -6.60 15.27
C LEU A 221 4.46 -8.07 14.88
N ARG A 222 4.24 -8.95 15.86
CA ARG A 222 4.02 -10.39 15.61
C ARG A 222 2.76 -10.62 14.78
N SER A 223 1.66 -9.93 15.06
CA SER A 223 0.43 -10.04 14.26
C SER A 223 0.60 -9.54 12.81
N CYS A 224 1.49 -8.58 12.56
CA CYS A 224 1.78 -8.08 11.22
C CYS A 224 2.54 -9.13 10.38
N VAL A 225 3.59 -9.71 10.96
CA VAL A 225 4.48 -10.69 10.32
C VAL A 225 3.81 -12.04 10.12
N GLN A 226 3.08 -12.54 11.11
CA GLN A 226 2.59 -13.93 11.16
C GLN A 226 1.35 -14.18 10.29
N ARG A 227 0.73 -13.13 9.73
CA ARG A 227 -0.45 -13.21 8.83
C ARG A 227 -0.18 -12.83 7.37
N HIS A 228 1.05 -12.48 7.00
CA HIS A 228 1.39 -11.97 5.66
C HIS A 228 2.40 -12.83 4.88
N ILE A 229 2.76 -14.00 5.42
CA ILE A 229 3.60 -15.01 4.73
C ILE A 229 2.77 -15.98 3.86
N TYR A 230 1.43 -15.91 3.89
CA TYR A 230 0.55 -16.71 3.02
C TYR A 230 -0.53 -15.85 2.37
#